data_AF-A0AAU3AX94-F1
#
_entry.id   AF-A0AAU3AX94-F1
#
_cell.length_a   1.000
_cell.length_b   1.000
_cell.length_c   1.000
_cell.angle_alpha   90.00
_cell.angle_beta   90.00
_cell.angle_gamma   90.00
#
_symmetry.space_group_name_H-M   'P 1'
#
loop_
_entity.id
_entity.type
_entity.pdbx_description
1 polymer ?
#
loop_
_entity_poly.entity_id
_entity_poly.type
_entity_poly.pdbx_seq_one_letter_code
_entity_poly.pdbx_strand_id
1 'polypeptide(L)'
;MFNRIGITVLPPGPRWPCQVRLWVDGCDVVEAAVHEGGRGPFARDVLRTDRPSPLAASRTGRRLRLGEPECTGGCCGFLSAVVQRRGGMVVWSGWEGPYRDRSPLVFHFDAEQYDAELARAVADRWWDIHTDRPWRLPTSADDTGL
;
A
#
# COMPACT_ATOMS: atom_id res chain seq x y z
N MET A 1 7.50 -2.63 -23.14
CA MET A 1 6.60 -3.60 -22.47
C MET A 1 6.12 -2.96 -21.18
N PHE A 2 4.81 -2.93 -20.95
CA PHE A 2 4.24 -2.37 -19.71
C PHE A 2 4.12 -3.48 -18.67
N ASN A 3 4.35 -3.11 -17.40
CA ASN A 3 4.11 -3.94 -16.25
C ASN A 3 2.60 -3.93 -15.96
N ARG A 4 2.10 -4.98 -15.32
CA ARG A 4 0.71 -5.08 -14.86
C ARG A 4 0.65 -4.79 -13.37
N ILE A 5 -0.11 -3.76 -13.01
CA ILE A 5 -0.44 -3.48 -11.60
C ILE A 5 -1.63 -4.33 -11.15
N GLY A 6 -1.58 -4.78 -9.90
CA GLY A 6 -2.69 -5.31 -9.14
C GLY A 6 -2.74 -4.66 -7.76
N ILE A 7 -3.95 -4.40 -7.26
CA ILE A 7 -4.19 -3.77 -5.97
C ILE A 7 -5.11 -4.69 -5.17
N THR A 8 -4.62 -5.30 -4.11
CA THR A 8 -5.45 -6.10 -3.21
C THR A 8 -5.54 -5.46 -1.84
N VAL A 9 -6.62 -5.74 -1.13
CA VAL A 9 -6.76 -5.34 0.26
C VAL A 9 -6.65 -6.60 1.10
N LEU A 10 -5.78 -6.58 2.10
CA LEU A 10 -5.71 -7.64 3.10
C LEU A 10 -6.71 -7.34 4.22
N PRO A 11 -7.35 -8.38 4.78
CA PRO A 11 -8.23 -8.23 5.93
C PRO A 11 -7.47 -7.64 7.13
N PRO A 12 -8.18 -7.07 8.12
CA PRO A 12 -7.53 -6.54 9.30
C PRO A 12 -6.86 -7.67 10.09
N GLY A 13 -5.67 -7.40 10.59
CA GLY A 13 -4.96 -8.28 11.53
C GLY A 13 -5.19 -7.86 12.98
N PRO A 14 -4.64 -8.61 13.96
CA PRO A 14 -4.79 -8.29 15.38
C PRO A 14 -4.26 -6.90 15.78
N ARG A 15 -3.24 -6.41 15.07
CA ARG A 15 -2.60 -5.11 15.34
C ARG A 15 -3.00 -4.00 14.37
N TRP A 16 -3.45 -4.35 13.16
CA TRP A 16 -3.50 -3.40 12.05
C TRP A 16 -4.84 -3.48 11.30
N PRO A 17 -5.43 -2.34 10.91
CA PRO A 17 -6.58 -2.31 10.01
C PRO A 17 -6.28 -2.89 8.62
N CYS A 18 -7.32 -2.99 7.78
CA CYS A 18 -7.19 -3.39 6.38
C CYS A 18 -6.08 -2.60 5.67
N GLN A 19 -5.18 -3.31 5.00
CA GLN A 19 -4.01 -2.73 4.33
C GLN A 19 -3.98 -3.07 2.85
N VAL A 20 -3.40 -2.21 2.03
CA VAL A 20 -3.27 -2.42 0.58
C VAL A 20 -1.97 -3.15 0.27
N ARG A 21 -2.03 -4.18 -0.58
CA ARG A 21 -0.87 -4.78 -1.24
C ARG A 21 -0.84 -4.38 -2.70
N LEU A 22 0.37 -4.08 -3.16
CA LEU A 22 0.64 -3.60 -4.50
C LEU A 22 1.42 -4.70 -5.22
N TRP A 23 0.81 -5.23 -6.27
CA TRP A 23 1.35 -6.32 -7.06
C TRP A 23 1.82 -5.76 -8.39
N VAL A 24 3.04 -6.12 -8.79
CA VAL A 24 3.56 -5.79 -10.12
C VAL A 24 4.01 -7.08 -10.77
N ASP A 25 3.40 -7.39 -11.91
CA ASP A 25 3.62 -8.64 -12.65
C ASP A 25 3.48 -9.91 -11.79
N GLY A 26 2.58 -9.85 -10.80
CA GLY A 26 2.31 -10.94 -9.86
C GLY A 26 3.18 -10.96 -8.60
N CYS A 27 4.15 -10.04 -8.47
CA CYS A 27 5.02 -9.94 -7.29
C CYS A 27 4.50 -8.89 -6.29
N ASP A 28 4.39 -9.26 -5.01
CA ASP A 28 4.09 -8.29 -3.93
C ASP A 28 5.29 -7.36 -3.72
N VAL A 29 5.13 -6.10 -4.15
CA VAL A 29 6.18 -5.08 -4.07
C VAL A 29 6.50 -4.70 -2.64
N VAL A 30 5.51 -4.75 -1.74
CA VAL A 30 5.71 -4.40 -0.34
C VAL A 30 6.55 -5.47 0.34
N GLU A 31 6.14 -6.73 0.23
CA GLU A 31 6.88 -7.85 0.85
C GLU A 31 8.29 -7.98 0.27
N ALA A 32 8.45 -7.86 -1.04
CA ALA A 32 9.75 -7.94 -1.70
C ALA A 32 10.72 -6.86 -1.19
N ALA A 33 10.25 -5.62 -1.02
CA ALA A 33 11.11 -4.49 -0.67
C ALA A 33 11.28 -4.28 0.85
N VAL A 34 10.30 -4.71 1.65
CA VAL A 34 10.24 -4.44 3.10
C VAL A 34 10.54 -5.70 3.94
N HIS A 35 10.56 -6.88 3.32
CA HIS A 35 10.67 -8.19 3.97
C HIS A 35 9.37 -8.65 4.66
N GLU A 36 9.40 -9.87 5.18
CA GLU A 36 8.27 -10.54 5.85
C GLU A 36 7.75 -9.69 7.01
N GLY A 37 6.43 -9.67 7.20
CA GLY A 37 5.78 -8.81 8.20
C GLY A 37 5.68 -7.32 7.80
N GLY A 38 6.27 -6.92 6.67
CA GLY A 38 6.08 -5.59 6.09
C GLY A 38 4.61 -5.29 5.83
N ARG A 39 4.20 -4.04 6.06
CA ARG A 39 2.80 -3.59 5.90
C ARG A 39 2.68 -2.57 4.79
N GLY A 40 1.56 -2.61 4.07
CA GLY A 40 1.22 -1.60 3.09
C GLY A 40 0.47 -0.42 3.73
N PRO A 41 0.13 0.61 2.96
CA PRO A 41 -0.70 1.70 3.46
C PRO A 41 -2.11 1.19 3.82
N PHE A 42 -2.76 1.84 4.78
CA PHE A 42 -4.12 1.47 5.14
C PHE A 42 -5.10 1.75 4.00
N ALA A 43 -6.03 0.82 3.77
CA ALA A 43 -7.01 0.92 2.69
C ALA A 43 -7.83 2.22 2.76
N ARG A 44 -8.25 2.63 3.97
CA ARG A 44 -8.96 3.89 4.20
C ARG A 44 -8.18 5.15 3.79
N ASP A 45 -6.85 5.10 3.78
CA ASP A 45 -6.02 6.26 3.50
C ASP A 45 -5.74 6.40 2.00
N VAL A 46 -5.67 5.28 1.28
CA VAL A 46 -5.31 5.25 -0.14
C VAL A 46 -6.44 4.88 -1.10
N LEU A 47 -7.46 4.12 -0.68
CA LEU A 47 -8.64 3.75 -1.48
C LEU A 47 -9.87 4.58 -1.08
N ARG A 48 -9.70 5.89 -1.16
CA ARG A 48 -10.67 6.91 -0.75
C ARG A 48 -11.62 7.26 -1.90
N THR A 49 -12.86 7.58 -1.55
CA THR A 49 -13.91 8.02 -2.48
C THR A 49 -14.20 9.53 -2.38
N ASP A 50 -13.87 10.15 -1.24
CA ASP A 50 -14.14 11.56 -0.94
C ASP A 50 -13.19 12.53 -1.67
N ARG A 51 -12.04 12.03 -2.10
CA ARG A 51 -11.00 12.79 -2.81
C ARG A 51 -10.19 11.85 -3.70
N PRO A 52 -9.45 12.38 -4.69
CA PRO A 52 -8.58 11.55 -5.52
C PRO A 52 -7.62 10.72 -4.67
N SER A 53 -7.54 9.43 -4.97
CA SER A 53 -6.62 8.51 -4.32
C SER A 53 -5.17 9.05 -4.38
N PRO A 54 -4.39 8.95 -3.29
CA PRO A 54 -2.95 9.18 -3.32
C PRO A 54 -2.20 8.34 -4.36
N LEU A 55 -2.74 7.17 -4.75
CA LEU A 55 -2.20 6.32 -5.81
C LEU A 55 -2.51 6.86 -7.21
N ALA A 56 -3.44 7.80 -7.37
CA ALA A 56 -3.76 8.37 -8.67
C ALA A 56 -2.54 9.11 -9.25
N ALA A 57 -2.12 8.74 -10.46
CA ALA A 57 -0.95 9.32 -11.09
C ALA A 57 -1.28 10.70 -11.68
N SER A 58 -0.47 11.70 -11.34
CA SER A 58 -0.57 13.05 -11.90
C SER A 58 0.66 13.39 -12.74
N ARG A 59 0.55 14.43 -13.58
CA ARG A 59 1.69 14.97 -14.35
C ARG A 59 2.81 15.45 -13.44
N THR A 60 2.45 16.04 -12.30
CA THR A 60 3.37 16.30 -11.20
C THR A 60 3.70 14.98 -10.52
N GLY A 61 4.98 14.58 -10.53
CA GLY A 61 5.40 13.38 -9.82
C GLY A 61 5.20 13.57 -8.33
N ARG A 62 4.57 12.59 -7.66
CA ARG A 62 4.30 12.63 -6.23
C ARG A 62 4.95 11.46 -5.54
N ARG A 63 5.63 11.72 -4.41
CA ARG A 63 6.20 10.66 -3.59
C ARG A 63 5.12 10.07 -2.69
N LEU A 64 4.95 8.76 -2.77
CA LEU A 64 3.95 8.02 -2.01
C LEU A 64 4.64 6.99 -1.12
N ARG A 65 4.17 6.86 0.12
CA ARG A 65 4.55 5.77 1.02
C ARG A 65 3.74 4.53 0.66
N LEU A 66 4.44 3.49 0.22
CA LEU A 66 3.88 2.25 -0.31
C LEU A 66 3.98 1.10 0.69
N GLY A 67 4.82 1.23 1.71
CA GLY A 67 4.88 0.27 2.78
C GLY A 67 5.89 0.66 3.85
N GLU A 68 5.92 -0.15 4.90
CA GLU A 68 6.85 0.02 6.01
C GLU A 68 7.07 -1.30 6.74
N PRO A 69 8.25 -1.50 7.36
CA PRO A 69 8.54 -2.69 8.15
C PRO A 69 7.60 -2.88 9.33
N GLU A 70 7.59 -4.07 9.93
CA GLU A 70 6.90 -4.29 11.19
C GLU A 70 7.41 -3.36 12.31
N CYS A 71 8.73 -3.08 12.34
CA CYS A 71 9.38 -2.07 13.21
C CYS A 71 8.89 -0.63 12.98
N THR A 72 7.97 -0.40 12.03
CA THR A 72 7.49 0.89 11.53
C THR A 72 8.55 1.65 10.72
N GLY A 73 8.06 2.53 9.83
CA GLY A 73 8.94 3.36 9.02
C GLY A 73 9.68 4.43 9.82
N GLY A 74 9.26 4.73 11.06
CA GLY A 74 9.99 5.64 11.94
C GLY A 74 11.31 5.05 12.46
N CYS A 75 11.39 3.72 12.60
CA CYS A 75 12.60 3.04 13.04
C CYS A 75 13.52 2.72 11.86
N CYS A 76 12.96 2.09 10.83
CA CYS A 76 13.72 1.43 9.78
C CYS A 76 13.62 2.16 8.42
N GLY A 77 12.74 3.16 8.29
CA GLY A 77 12.43 3.84 7.03
C GLY A 77 11.17 3.30 6.34
N PHE A 78 10.53 4.15 5.52
CA PHE A 78 9.37 3.79 4.71
C PHE A 78 9.80 3.35 3.32
N LEU A 79 9.12 2.35 2.76
CA LEU A 79 9.12 2.14 1.32
C LEU A 79 8.31 3.25 0.66
N SER A 80 8.93 3.97 -0.26
CA SER A 80 8.28 5.01 -1.04
C SER A 80 8.76 5.04 -2.49
N ALA A 81 7.90 5.51 -3.38
CA ALA A 81 8.24 5.75 -4.78
C ALA A 81 7.62 7.05 -5.27
N VAL A 82 8.20 7.62 -6.32
CA VAL A 82 7.60 8.71 -7.09
C VAL A 82 6.68 8.11 -8.13
N VAL A 83 5.40 8.44 -8.04
CA VAL A 83 4.37 8.09 -9.02
C VAL A 83 4.12 9.30 -9.93
N GLN A 84 4.30 9.12 -11.23
CA GLN A 84 4.11 10.18 -12.22
C GLN A 84 3.41 9.66 -13.47
N ARG A 85 2.44 10.42 -13.98
CA ARG A 85 1.87 10.21 -15.32
C ARG A 85 2.71 10.93 -16.38
N ARG A 86 3.10 10.19 -17.42
CA ARG A 86 3.83 10.69 -18.59
C ARG A 86 3.06 10.32 -19.85
N GLY A 87 2.12 11.18 -20.24
CA GLY A 87 1.23 10.89 -21.36
C GLY A 87 0.39 9.63 -21.12
N GLY A 88 0.53 8.64 -21.99
CA GLY A 88 -0.18 7.35 -21.92
C GLY A 88 0.42 6.33 -20.94
N MET A 89 1.44 6.69 -20.15
CA MET A 89 2.04 5.78 -19.18
C MET A 89 2.04 6.36 -17.76
N VAL A 90 2.06 5.47 -16.76
CA VAL A 90 2.37 5.78 -15.37
C VAL A 90 3.74 5.20 -15.03
N VAL A 91 4.60 5.99 -14.41
CA VAL A 91 5.96 5.60 -14.04
C VAL A 91 6.09 5.64 -12.53
N TRP A 92 6.57 4.53 -11.95
CA TRP A 92 6.97 4.44 -10.56
C TRP A 92 8.50 4.36 -10.51
N SER A 93 9.14 5.35 -9.89
CA SER A 93 10.59 5.51 -9.91
C SER A 93 11.11 6.15 -8.63
N GLY A 94 12.44 6.31 -8.53
CA GLY A 94 13.06 7.01 -7.41
C GLY A 94 12.76 6.33 -6.07
N TRP A 95 12.80 5.00 -6.05
CA TRP A 95 12.48 4.19 -4.88
C TRP A 95 13.40 4.52 -3.71
N GLU A 96 12.80 4.67 -2.54
CA GLU A 96 13.48 4.79 -1.26
C GLU A 96 12.88 3.73 -0.34
N GLY A 97 13.72 3.05 0.44
CA GLY A 97 13.24 1.97 1.30
C GLY A 97 14.21 1.64 2.43
N PRO A 98 13.73 0.83 3.38
CA PRO A 98 14.53 0.39 4.53
C PRO A 98 15.75 -0.44 4.11
N TYR A 99 15.63 -1.19 3.02
CA TYR A 99 16.68 -2.08 2.49
C TYR A 99 17.03 -1.66 1.06
N ARG A 100 18.23 -1.07 0.88
CA ARG A 100 18.66 -0.49 -0.41
C ARG A 100 18.80 -1.54 -1.51
N ASP A 101 19.23 -2.74 -1.15
CA ASP A 101 19.43 -3.89 -2.03
C ASP A 101 18.10 -4.51 -2.53
N ARG A 102 16.97 -4.13 -1.93
CA ARG A 102 15.63 -4.66 -2.26
C ARG A 102 14.72 -3.64 -2.91
N SER A 103 15.19 -2.41 -3.11
CA SER A 103 14.41 -1.36 -3.73
C SER A 103 14.20 -1.65 -5.22
N PRO A 104 12.96 -1.59 -5.73
CA PRO A 104 12.73 -1.76 -7.16
C PRO A 104 13.47 -0.70 -7.99
N LEU A 105 13.76 -1.02 -9.25
CA LEU A 105 14.43 -0.08 -10.16
C LEU A 105 13.46 0.97 -10.70
N VAL A 106 12.60 0.59 -11.65
CA VAL A 106 11.54 1.44 -12.22
C VAL A 106 10.44 0.54 -12.76
N PHE A 107 9.18 0.90 -12.55
CA PHE A 107 8.04 0.28 -13.22
C PHE A 107 7.36 1.26 -14.16
N HIS A 108 6.88 0.72 -15.28
CA HIS A 108 6.17 1.43 -16.33
C HIS A 108 4.85 0.74 -16.56
N PHE A 109 3.74 1.44 -16.39
CA PHE A 109 2.40 0.91 -16.57
C PHE A 109 1.71 1.64 -17.73
N ASP A 110 0.85 0.94 -18.44
CA ASP A 110 -0.13 1.60 -19.29
C ASP A 110 -1.08 2.43 -18.41
N ALA A 111 -1.35 3.68 -18.79
CA ALA A 111 -2.12 4.58 -17.94
C ALA A 111 -3.60 4.21 -17.84
N GLU A 112 -4.20 3.68 -18.90
CA GLU A 112 -5.61 3.28 -18.87
C GLU A 112 -5.78 2.03 -18.01
N GLN A 113 -4.89 1.06 -18.15
CA GLN A 113 -4.89 -0.14 -17.31
C GLN A 113 -4.65 0.20 -15.83
N TYR A 114 -3.73 1.12 -15.55
CA TYR A 114 -3.46 1.59 -14.20
C TYR A 114 -4.68 2.27 -13.57
N ASP A 115 -5.31 3.20 -14.30
CA ASP A 115 -6.46 3.95 -13.82
C ASP A 115 -7.67 3.01 -13.62
N ALA A 116 -7.88 2.03 -14.51
CA ALA A 116 -8.94 1.04 -14.39
C ALA A 116 -8.77 0.15 -13.15
N GLU A 117 -7.54 -0.31 -12.89
CA GLU A 117 -7.25 -1.13 -11.70
C GLU A 117 -7.42 -0.33 -10.41
N LEU A 118 -7.00 0.93 -10.40
CA LEU A 118 -7.22 1.82 -9.25
C LEU A 118 -8.71 2.09 -9.03
N ALA A 119 -9.48 2.35 -10.09
CA ALA A 119 -10.92 2.55 -10.00
C ALA A 119 -11.65 1.31 -9.47
N ARG A 120 -11.27 0.11 -9.94
CA ARG A 120 -11.76 -1.16 -9.42
C ARG A 120 -11.48 -1.29 -7.92
N ALA A 121 -10.25 -1.05 -7.49
CA ALA A 121 -9.86 -1.16 -6.09
C ALA A 121 -10.58 -0.14 -5.18
N VAL A 122 -10.84 1.07 -5.67
CA VAL A 122 -11.62 2.09 -4.94
C VAL A 122 -13.11 1.70 -4.83
N ALA A 123 -13.68 1.12 -5.89
CA ALA A 123 -15.06 0.67 -5.92
C ALA A 123 -15.29 -0.60 -5.08
N ASP A 124 -14.27 -1.45 -4.95
CA ASP A 124 -14.33 -2.67 -4.15
C ASP A 124 -14.23 -2.34 -2.65
N ARG A 125 -15.38 -2.19 -2.00
CA ARG A 125 -15.51 -1.68 -0.61
C ARG A 125 -15.79 -2.75 0.45
N TRP A 126 -15.55 -4.03 0.15
CA TRP A 126 -15.77 -5.11 1.14
C TRP A 126 -14.97 -4.92 2.44
N TRP A 127 -13.87 -4.15 2.40
CA TRP A 127 -13.02 -3.88 3.56
C TRP A 127 -13.54 -2.74 4.45
N ASP A 128 -14.48 -1.93 3.99
CA ASP A 128 -14.99 -0.75 4.71
C ASP A 128 -15.80 -1.15 5.94
N ILE A 129 -16.59 -2.22 5.81
CA ILE A 129 -17.36 -2.82 6.91
C ILE A 129 -16.48 -3.34 8.06
N HIS A 130 -15.19 -3.57 7.80
CA HIS A 130 -14.22 -4.04 8.79
C HIS A 130 -13.43 -2.91 9.45
N THR A 131 -13.52 -1.68 8.94
CA THR A 131 -12.85 -0.53 9.56
C THR A 131 -13.54 -0.04 10.83
N ASP A 132 -14.78 -0.46 11.06
CA ASP A 132 -15.64 0.00 12.16
C ASP A 132 -15.68 -0.96 13.37
N ARG A 133 -14.80 -1.97 13.42
CA ARG A 133 -14.56 -2.66 14.69
C ARG A 133 -13.68 -1.76 15.56
N PRO A 134 -14.18 -1.19 16.68
CA PRO A 134 -13.28 -0.57 17.64
C PRO A 134 -12.26 -1.63 18.03
N TRP A 135 -10.99 -1.28 17.86
CA TRP A 135 -9.88 -2.00 18.46
C TRP A 135 -10.23 -2.18 19.94
N ARG A 136 -10.70 -3.37 20.33
CA ARG A 136 -10.76 -3.70 21.74
C ARG A 136 -9.34 -4.09 22.09
N LEU A 137 -8.73 -3.34 23.01
CA LEU A 137 -7.65 -3.90 23.83
C LEU A 137 -8.11 -5.31 24.25
N PRO A 138 -7.27 -6.35 24.14
CA PRO A 138 -7.49 -7.49 25.01
C PRO A 138 -7.51 -6.92 26.42
N THR A 139 -8.68 -6.89 27.05
CA THR A 139 -8.78 -6.65 28.48
C THR A 139 -7.83 -7.66 29.10
N SER A 140 -6.84 -7.18 29.84
CA SER A 140 -5.97 -8.03 30.64
C SER A 140 -6.85 -8.79 31.64
N ALA A 141 -7.36 -9.94 31.23
CA ALA A 141 -7.72 -10.99 32.14
C ALA A 141 -6.38 -11.62 32.51
N ASP A 142 -5.83 -11.17 33.64
CA ASP A 142 -5.19 -12.00 34.66
C ASP A 142 -4.59 -11.05 35.72
N ASP A 143 -5.45 -10.63 36.64
CA ASP A 143 -5.07 -10.40 38.03
C ASP A 143 -6.33 -10.59 38.90
N THR A 144 -6.74 -11.84 39.00
CA THR A 144 -7.56 -12.29 40.13
C THR A 144 -7.03 -13.65 40.57
N GLY A 145 -5.94 -13.59 41.33
CA GLY A 145 -5.33 -14.74 41.97
C GLY A 145 -4.86 -14.36 43.37
N LEU A 146 -5.78 -14.55 44.33
CA LEU A 146 -5.56 -14.79 45.78
C LEU A 146 -4.82 -13.75 46.62
#